data_AF-A0A9D6Q4I0-F1
#
_entry.id   AF-A0A9D6Q4I0-F1
#
_cell.length_a   1.000
_cell.length_b   1.000
_cell.length_c   1.000
_cell.angle_alpha   90.00
_cell.angle_beta   90.00
_cell.angle_gamma   90.00
#
_symmetry.space_group_name_H-M   'P 1'
#
loop_
_entity.id
_entity.type
_entity.pdbx_description
1 polymer ?
#
loop_
_entity_poly.entity_id
_entity_poly.type
_entity_poly.pdbx_seq_one_letter_code
_entity_poly.pdbx_strand_id
1 'polypeptide(L)'
;MFLTSRKFLEIILTAPQVVAQWINMEHYFSTVDNEVYGSGSKIYHNVVGRFGIMFGAQSDLRIGLSRQAVMNGEMPYHTPMRLLTLVEAPRERISEIIPRHRVLQHLYDNEWVHLIALDPTDKTFYRYVPKQGWVAS
;
A
#
# COMPACT_ATOMS: atom_id res chain seq x y z
N MET A 1 6.55 -15.68 -21.86
CA MET A 1 5.11 -16.00 -21.69
C MET A 1 4.60 -15.21 -20.49
N PHE A 2 4.67 -13.88 -20.57
CA PHE A 2 4.56 -12.98 -19.43
C PHE A 2 3.44 -11.96 -19.70
N LEU A 3 2.43 -11.93 -18.83
CA LEU A 3 1.43 -10.87 -18.57
C LEU A 3 0.74 -10.12 -19.74
N THR A 4 0.83 -10.58 -20.98
CA THR A 4 0.14 -9.95 -22.13
C THR A 4 -1.37 -10.20 -22.19
N SER A 5 -1.97 -10.92 -21.24
CA SER A 5 -3.42 -11.08 -21.18
C SER A 5 -4.04 -10.06 -20.23
N ARG A 6 -4.88 -9.19 -20.80
CA ARG A 6 -5.58 -8.08 -20.11
C ARG A 6 -6.25 -8.52 -18.81
N LYS A 7 -6.84 -9.71 -18.79
CA LYS A 7 -7.53 -10.27 -17.63
C LYS A 7 -6.58 -10.53 -16.45
N PHE A 8 -5.36 -11.00 -16.71
CA PHE A 8 -4.40 -11.28 -15.64
C PHE A 8 -3.83 -9.99 -15.04
N LEU A 9 -3.52 -9.00 -15.89
CA LEU A 9 -3.08 -7.68 -15.41
C LEU A 9 -4.13 -7.06 -14.48
N GLU A 10 -5.40 -7.08 -14.90
CA GLU A 10 -6.51 -6.57 -14.09
C GLU A 10 -6.63 -7.29 -12.74
N ILE A 11 -6.51 -8.63 -12.72
CA ILE A 11 -6.51 -9.42 -11.47
C ILE A 11 -5.34 -9.02 -10.57
N ILE A 12 -4.13 -8.87 -11.11
CA ILE A 12 -2.93 -8.54 -10.32
C ILE A 12 -3.04 -7.15 -9.68
N LEU A 13 -3.50 -6.16 -10.45
CA LEU A 13 -3.68 -4.80 -9.96
C LEU A 13 -4.79 -4.70 -8.92
N THR A 14 -5.86 -5.49 -9.04
CA THR A 14 -7.05 -5.38 -8.18
C THR A 14 -7.00 -6.25 -6.93
N ALA A 15 -6.21 -7.32 -6.90
CA ALA A 15 -6.11 -8.21 -5.76
C ALA A 15 -4.72 -8.16 -5.08
N PRO A 16 -3.65 -8.78 -5.63
CA PRO A 16 -2.32 -8.75 -5.02
C PRO A 16 -1.81 -7.35 -4.66
N GLN A 17 -1.94 -6.38 -5.56
CA GLN A 17 -1.47 -5.02 -5.29
C GLN A 17 -2.26 -4.35 -4.16
N VAL A 18 -3.58 -4.55 -4.10
CA VAL A 18 -4.41 -3.97 -3.04
C VAL A 18 -4.01 -4.55 -1.68
N VAL A 19 -3.75 -5.86 -1.61
CA VAL A 19 -3.24 -6.51 -0.39
C VAL A 19 -1.86 -5.99 -0.02
N ALA A 20 -0.94 -5.87 -0.98
CA ALA A 20 0.39 -5.31 -0.75
C ALA A 20 0.31 -3.88 -0.19
N GLN A 21 -0.63 -3.08 -0.70
CA GLN A 21 -0.87 -1.74 -0.22
C GLN A 21 -1.45 -1.71 1.20
N TRP A 22 -2.35 -2.63 1.56
CA TRP A 22 -2.89 -2.71 2.92
C TRP A 22 -1.78 -3.02 3.93
N ILE A 23 -0.91 -3.97 3.61
CA ILE A 23 0.26 -4.29 4.43
C ILE A 23 1.19 -3.07 4.53
N ASN A 24 1.48 -2.39 3.41
CA ASN A 24 2.32 -1.19 3.41
C ASN A 24 1.74 -0.08 4.30
N MET A 25 0.43 0.17 4.23
CA MET A 25 -0.24 1.18 5.04
C MET A 25 -0.25 0.84 6.52
N GLU A 26 -0.44 -0.44 6.87
CA GLU A 26 -0.39 -0.91 8.27
C GLU A 26 0.98 -0.61 8.88
N HIS A 27 2.06 -0.91 8.16
CA HIS A 27 3.42 -0.57 8.57
C HIS A 27 3.65 0.94 8.58
N TYR A 28 3.23 1.66 7.54
CA TYR A 28 3.44 3.10 7.39
C TYR A 28 2.84 3.87 8.57
N PHE A 29 1.54 3.72 8.81
CA PHE A 29 0.85 4.50 9.85
C PHE A 29 1.27 4.07 11.25
N SER A 30 1.46 2.77 11.49
CA SER A 30 1.96 2.28 12.79
C SER A 30 3.36 2.78 13.12
N THR A 31 4.16 3.13 12.11
CA THR A 31 5.52 3.68 12.28
C THR A 31 5.50 5.20 12.46
N VAL A 32 4.64 5.93 11.73
CA VAL A 32 4.54 7.39 11.79
C VAL A 32 3.96 7.87 13.12
N ASP A 33 2.87 7.25 13.59
CA ASP A 33 2.26 7.55 14.89
C ASP A 33 1.63 6.28 15.48
N ASN A 34 2.41 5.57 16.31
CA ASN A 34 1.96 4.31 16.90
C ASN A 34 0.87 4.50 17.96
N GLU A 35 0.78 5.68 18.57
CA GLU A 35 -0.24 5.94 19.58
C GLU A 35 -1.61 6.09 18.96
N VAL A 36 -1.70 6.78 17.83
CA VAL A 36 -2.96 7.01 17.11
C VAL A 36 -3.29 5.83 16.19
N TYR A 37 -2.32 5.32 15.42
CA TYR A 37 -2.58 4.33 14.35
C TYR A 37 -1.98 2.95 14.59
N GLY A 38 -1.22 2.76 15.67
CA GLY A 38 -0.67 1.48 16.07
C GLY A 38 -1.49 0.80 17.16
N SER A 39 -0.91 -0.22 17.79
CA SER A 39 -1.46 -0.87 18.99
C SER A 39 -0.68 -0.59 20.26
N GLY A 40 0.22 0.41 20.25
CA GLY A 40 1.04 0.75 21.40
C GLY A 40 2.04 -0.35 21.77
N SER A 41 2.46 -0.37 23.04
CA SER A 41 3.38 -1.40 23.54
C SER A 41 2.70 -2.75 23.70
N LYS A 42 3.31 -3.78 23.10
CA LYS A 42 2.87 -5.18 23.21
C LYS A 42 2.77 -5.69 24.65
N ILE A 43 3.48 -5.06 25.59
CA ILE A 43 3.49 -5.41 27.02
C ILE A 43 2.10 -5.25 27.66
N TYR A 44 1.32 -4.29 27.19
CA TYR A 44 0.00 -3.96 27.78
C TYR A 44 -1.17 -4.43 26.91
N HIS A 45 -0.94 -5.37 25.99
CA HIS A 45 -1.97 -5.86 25.09
C HIS A 45 -2.97 -6.78 25.80
N ASN A 46 -4.23 -6.35 25.86
CA ASN A 46 -5.36 -7.19 26.21
C ASN A 46 -6.14 -7.52 24.93
N VAL A 47 -6.14 -8.80 24.51
CA VAL A 47 -6.82 -9.24 23.29
C VAL A 47 -8.33 -9.18 23.49
N VAL A 48 -9.04 -8.44 22.62
CA VAL A 48 -10.50 -8.31 22.66
C VAL A 48 -11.10 -8.94 21.41
N GLY A 49 -11.89 -9.99 21.59
CA GLY A 49 -12.68 -10.61 20.50
C GLY A 49 -11.88 -11.21 19.34
N ARG A 50 -10.54 -11.25 19.42
CA ARG A 50 -9.60 -11.71 18.37
C ARG A 50 -9.57 -10.86 17.08
N PHE A 51 -10.16 -9.67 17.08
CA PHE A 51 -10.11 -8.73 15.96
C PHE A 51 -9.42 -7.40 16.31
N GLY A 52 -8.99 -7.22 17.56
CA GLY A 52 -8.18 -6.08 17.96
C GLY A 52 -7.68 -6.21 19.39
N ILE A 53 -7.06 -5.13 19.87
CA ILE A 53 -6.33 -5.10 21.12
C ILE A 53 -6.73 -3.85 21.92
N MET A 54 -6.87 -3.99 23.23
CA MET A 54 -6.90 -2.87 24.17
C MET A 54 -5.52 -2.69 24.80
N PHE A 55 -5.13 -1.44 25.02
CA PHE A 55 -3.93 -1.03 25.71
C PHE A 55 -4.22 -0.81 27.19
N GLY A 56 -3.73 -1.69 28.06
CA GLY A 56 -3.99 -1.64 29.50
C GLY A 56 -5.42 -2.08 29.86
N ALA A 57 -5.90 -1.66 31.03
CA ALA A 57 -7.21 -2.09 31.55
C ALA A 57 -8.40 -1.42 30.86
N GLN A 58 -8.21 -0.23 30.28
CA GLN A 58 -9.25 0.53 29.60
C GLN A 58 -8.62 1.40 28.52
N SER A 59 -8.99 1.16 27.25
CA SER A 59 -8.63 2.00 26.12
C SER A 59 -9.62 1.79 24.97
N ASP A 60 -9.51 2.59 23.92
CA ASP A 60 -10.16 2.27 22.65
C ASP A 60 -9.55 1.01 22.01
N LEU A 61 -10.30 0.40 21.08
CA LEU A 61 -9.83 -0.72 20.28
C LEU A 61 -8.73 -0.24 19.32
N ARG A 62 -7.56 -0.88 19.37
CA ARG A 62 -6.44 -0.62 18.47
C ARG A 62 -6.25 -1.77 17.48
N ILE A 63 -5.99 -1.42 16.22
CA ILE A 63 -5.96 -2.36 15.08
C ILE A 63 -4.63 -2.37 14.30
N GLY A 64 -3.69 -1.49 14.63
CA GLY A 64 -2.38 -1.42 13.97
C GLY A 64 -1.28 -2.25 14.65
N LEU A 65 -0.06 -2.16 14.15
CA LEU A 65 1.10 -2.89 14.68
C LEU A 65 1.57 -2.31 16.01
N SER A 66 2.11 -3.19 16.86
CA SER A 66 2.72 -2.77 18.14
C SER A 66 4.02 -2.02 17.89
N ARG A 67 4.40 -1.11 18.79
CA ARG A 67 5.69 -0.38 18.71
C ARG A 67 6.89 -1.31 18.54
N GLN A 68 6.92 -2.45 19.22
CA GLN A 68 8.00 -3.44 19.13
C GLN A 68 8.11 -4.13 17.75
N ALA A 69 7.06 -4.10 16.94
CA ALA A 69 7.08 -4.68 15.60
C ALA A 69 7.66 -3.71 14.55
N VAL A 70 7.59 -2.40 14.81
CA VAL A 70 7.99 -1.36 13.84
C VAL A 70 9.20 -0.53 14.29
N MET A 71 9.55 -0.53 15.58
CA MET A 71 10.66 0.26 16.15
C MET A 71 11.78 -0.61 16.72
N ASN A 72 13.01 -0.20 16.47
CA ASN A 72 14.24 -0.58 17.15
C ASN A 72 14.65 0.52 18.15
N GLY A 73 14.18 0.41 19.40
CA GLY A 73 14.37 1.48 20.39
C GLY A 73 13.60 2.73 19.97
N GLU A 74 14.30 3.83 19.71
CA GLU A 74 13.73 5.11 19.23
C GLU A 74 13.68 5.23 17.70
N MET A 75 14.35 4.34 16.96
CA MET A 75 14.41 4.40 15.50
C MET A 75 13.46 3.38 14.85
N PRO A 76 12.79 3.69 13.74
CA PRO A 76 12.08 2.69 12.95
C PRO A 76 13.00 1.60 12.39
N TYR A 77 12.52 0.35 12.30
CA TYR A 77 13.23 -0.70 11.55
C TYR A 77 13.32 -0.38 10.05
N HIS A 78 12.25 0.24 9.52
CA HIS A 78 12.17 0.66 8.13
C HIS A 78 11.66 2.10 8.07
N THR A 79 12.18 2.88 7.13
CA THR A 79 11.62 4.21 6.85
C THR A 79 10.18 4.05 6.36
N PRO A 80 9.20 4.80 6.91
CA PRO A 80 7.83 4.73 6.43
C PRO A 80 7.76 5.34 5.03
N MET A 81 7.54 4.49 4.03
CA MET A 81 7.43 4.87 2.62
C MET A 81 6.12 4.35 2.03
N ARG A 82 5.55 5.10 1.10
CA ARG A 82 4.41 4.64 0.30
C ARG A 82 4.87 3.60 -0.72
N LEU A 83 3.99 2.65 -1.02
CA LEU A 83 4.27 1.58 -1.97
C LEU A 83 4.54 2.15 -3.38
N LEU A 84 5.58 1.62 -4.03
CA LEU A 84 5.84 1.81 -5.45
C LEU A 84 5.54 0.51 -6.19
N THR A 85 4.60 0.53 -7.12
CA THR A 85 4.34 -0.57 -8.04
C THR A 85 4.99 -0.28 -9.39
N LEU A 86 5.83 -1.20 -9.85
CA LEU A 86 6.35 -1.23 -11.21
C LEU A 86 5.65 -2.34 -11.99
N VAL A 87 5.05 -1.98 -13.12
CA VAL A 87 4.25 -2.89 -13.96
C VAL A 87 4.83 -2.93 -15.35
N GLU A 88 5.29 -4.10 -15.79
CA GLU A 88 5.69 -4.31 -17.17
C GLU A 88 4.46 -4.60 -18.05
N ALA A 89 3.88 -3.55 -18.62
CA ALA A 89 2.74 -3.63 -19.54
C ALA A 89 2.58 -2.31 -20.32
N PRO A 90 1.95 -2.34 -21.51
CA PRO A 90 1.61 -1.11 -22.22
C PRO A 90 0.75 -0.18 -21.36
N ARG A 91 1.14 1.09 -21.28
CA ARG A 91 0.48 2.09 -20.43
C ARG A 91 -1.00 2.27 -20.75
N GLU A 92 -1.41 2.06 -22.01
CA GLU A 92 -2.80 2.14 -22.46
C GLU A 92 -3.64 1.06 -21.77
N ARG A 93 -3.10 -0.16 -21.63
CA ARG A 93 -3.83 -1.25 -20.95
C ARG A 93 -4.02 -0.98 -19.47
N ILE A 94 -3.01 -0.43 -18.80
CA ILE A 94 -3.11 -0.04 -17.39
C ILE A 94 -4.15 1.09 -17.26
N SER A 95 -4.10 2.09 -18.13
CA SER A 95 -5.02 3.23 -18.16
C SER A 95 -6.48 2.82 -18.37
N GLU A 96 -6.74 1.76 -19.13
CA GLU A 96 -8.09 1.22 -19.32
C GLU A 96 -8.63 0.50 -18.08
N ILE A 97 -7.76 -0.05 -17.24
CA ILE A 97 -8.14 -0.82 -16.04
C ILE A 97 -8.48 0.12 -14.87
N ILE A 98 -7.68 1.16 -14.64
CA ILE A 98 -7.84 2.10 -13.51
C ILE A 98 -9.29 2.61 -13.36
N PRO A 99 -9.96 3.20 -14.39
CA PRO A 99 -11.29 3.78 -14.23
C PRO A 99 -12.38 2.73 -13.96
N ARG A 100 -12.13 1.44 -14.21
CA ARG A 100 -13.09 0.35 -13.94
C ARG A 100 -13.18 0.00 -12.46
N HIS A 101 -12.14 0.34 -11.68
CA HIS A 101 -12.01 -0.07 -10.29
C HIS A 101 -11.79 1.15 -9.40
N ARG A 102 -12.81 1.50 -8.61
CA ARG A 102 -12.74 2.65 -7.69
C ARG A 102 -11.55 2.57 -6.72
N VAL A 103 -11.19 1.36 -6.27
CA VAL A 103 -10.02 1.16 -5.41
C VAL A 103 -8.74 1.62 -6.09
N LEU A 104 -8.54 1.32 -7.37
CA LEU A 104 -7.34 1.74 -8.11
C LEU A 104 -7.28 3.25 -8.31
N GLN A 105 -8.40 3.87 -8.64
CA GLN A 105 -8.52 5.33 -8.70
C GLN A 105 -8.11 5.95 -7.38
N HIS A 106 -8.69 5.48 -6.27
CA HIS A 106 -8.33 6.00 -4.94
C HIS A 106 -6.86 5.79 -4.59
N LEU A 107 -6.26 4.66 -4.98
CA LEU A 107 -4.85 4.38 -4.68
C LEU A 107 -3.90 5.28 -5.49
N TYR A 108 -4.14 5.45 -6.78
CA TYR A 108 -3.22 6.19 -7.65
C TYR A 108 -3.48 7.68 -7.65
N ASP A 109 -4.75 8.12 -7.73
CA ASP A 109 -5.10 9.54 -7.84
C ASP A 109 -4.80 10.33 -6.56
N ASN A 110 -4.81 9.66 -5.41
CA ASN A 110 -4.40 10.23 -4.12
C ASN A 110 -2.93 9.91 -3.78
N GLU A 111 -2.21 9.28 -4.70
CA GLU A 111 -0.80 8.90 -4.54
C GLU A 111 -0.52 8.04 -3.29
N TRP A 112 -1.49 7.22 -2.88
CA TRP A 112 -1.27 6.20 -1.83
C TRP A 112 -0.37 5.08 -2.33
N VAL A 113 -0.42 4.81 -3.64
CA VAL A 113 0.51 3.95 -4.37
C VAL A 113 1.11 4.76 -5.52
N HIS A 114 2.43 4.77 -5.62
CA HIS A 114 3.12 5.29 -6.80
C HIS A 114 3.15 4.20 -7.88
N LEU A 115 2.84 4.58 -9.12
CA LEU A 115 2.73 3.65 -10.23
C LEU A 115 3.72 4.02 -11.34
N ILE A 116 4.53 3.04 -11.74
CA ILE A 116 5.41 3.12 -12.90
C ILE A 116 5.04 1.99 -13.87
N ALA A 117 4.87 2.33 -15.13
CA ALA A 117 4.76 1.38 -16.22
C ALA A 117 6.11 1.27 -16.93
N LEU A 118 6.61 0.05 -17.14
CA LEU A 118 7.64 -0.23 -18.13
C LEU A 118 6.91 -0.66 -19.41
N ASP A 119 6.87 0.20 -20.42
CA ASP A 119 6.19 -0.12 -21.67
C ASP A 119 7.06 -1.07 -22.52
N PRO A 120 6.61 -2.29 -22.83
CA PRO A 120 7.42 -3.25 -23.58
C PRO A 120 7.62 -2.85 -25.05
N THR A 121 6.87 -1.88 -25.57
CA THR A 121 6.91 -1.44 -26.96
C THR A 121 8.12 -0.55 -27.21
N ASP A 122 8.35 0.42 -26.33
CA ASP A 122 9.44 1.41 -26.44
C ASP A 122 10.52 1.24 -25.36
N LYS A 123 10.34 0.29 -24.42
CA LYS A 123 11.23 -0.01 -23.29
C LYS A 123 11.50 1.18 -22.38
N THR A 124 10.55 2.11 -22.29
CA THR A 124 10.67 3.32 -21.48
C THR A 124 9.84 3.21 -20.21
N PHE A 125 10.32 3.85 -19.14
CA PHE A 125 9.56 3.98 -17.90
C PHE A 125 8.65 5.19 -17.97
N TYR A 126 7.39 4.98 -17.59
CA TYR A 126 6.39 6.03 -17.48
C TYR A 126 5.85 6.06 -16.06
N ARG A 127 5.95 7.21 -15.40
CA ARG A 127 5.33 7.43 -14.09
C ARG A 127 3.89 7.92 -14.29
N TYR A 128 2.96 7.34 -13.56
CA TYR A 128 1.61 7.88 -13.45
C TYR A 128 1.61 9.08 -12.49
N VAL A 129 1.11 10.21 -12.96
CA VAL A 129 0.93 11.45 -12.19
C VAL A 129 -0.56 11.80 -12.19
N PRO A 130 -1.21 11.92 -11.02
CA PRO A 130 -2.62 12.25 -10.94
C PRO A 130 -2.97 13.51 -11.74
N LYS A 131 -4.10 13.48 -12.45
CA LYS A 131 -4.59 14.56 -13.32
C LYS A 131 -3.71 14.92 -14.54
N GLN A 132 -2.48 14.41 -14.62
CA GLN A 132 -1.55 14.62 -15.74
C GLN A 132 -1.41 13.37 -16.62
N GLY A 133 -1.67 12.18 -16.07
CA GLY A 133 -1.52 10.92 -16.79
C GLY A 133 -0.08 10.41 -16.74
N TRP A 134 0.41 9.86 -17.85
CA TRP A 134 1.73 9.24 -17.92
C TRP A 134 2.80 10.23 -18.35
N VAL A 135 3.87 10.34 -17.55
CA VAL A 135 5.06 11.16 -17.83
C VAL A 135 6.25 10.23 -17.98
N ALA A 136 7.06 10.42 -19.03
CA ALA A 136 8.30 9.67 -19.19
C ALA A 136 9.25 9.97 -18.01
N SER A 137 9.80 8.93 -17.39
CA SER A 137 10.66 9.01 -16.21
C SER A 137 12.14 8.84 -16.55
#